data_AF-A0A936WGE3-F1
#
_entry.id   AF-A0A936WGE3-F1
#
_cell.length_a   1.000
_cell.length_b   1.000
_cell.length_c   1.000
_cell.angle_alpha   90.00
_cell.angle_beta   90.00
_cell.angle_gamma   90.00
#
_symmetry.space_group_name_H-M   'P 1'
#
loop_
_entity.id
_entity.type
_entity.pdbx_description
1 polymer ?
#
loop_
_entity_poly.entity_id
_entity_poly.type
_entity_poly.pdbx_seq_one_letter_code
_entity_poly.pdbx_strand_id
1 'polypeptide(L)'
;MTKKIHVADLPDFDAAEYLDSEQAIAEYLTVILEDNDASLLAAALGDIARARGMSEIAKQSGLTREALYKALRPNAHPRFDTISRVCAALGVRLVAQAVHV
;
A
#
# COMPACT_ATOMS: atom_id res chain seq x y z
N MET A 1 1.07 41.07 4.63
CA MET A 1 1.96 40.67 3.52
C MET A 1 1.73 39.20 3.25
N THR A 2 1.24 38.83 2.07
CA THR A 2 0.97 37.43 1.72
C THR A 2 2.27 36.80 1.24
N LYS A 3 2.78 35.78 1.94
CA LYS A 3 3.98 35.04 1.53
C LYS A 3 3.63 34.23 0.29
N LYS A 4 4.26 34.53 -0.84
CA LYS A 4 4.17 33.69 -2.05
C LYS A 4 5.12 32.50 -1.87
N ILE A 5 4.63 31.29 -2.13
CA ILE A 5 5.40 30.04 -2.09
C ILE A 5 5.46 29.49 -3.51
N HIS A 6 6.62 29.03 -3.97
CA HIS A 6 6.76 28.34 -5.25
C HIS A 6 6.35 26.87 -5.08
N VAL A 7 5.49 26.37 -5.97
CA VAL A 7 4.98 25.00 -5.90
C VAL A 7 6.10 23.97 -5.95
N ALA A 8 7.17 24.24 -6.71
CA ALA A 8 8.34 23.35 -6.83
C ALA A 8 9.16 23.20 -5.54
N ASP A 9 8.98 24.10 -4.57
CA ASP A 9 9.65 24.03 -3.27
C ASP A 9 8.82 23.23 -2.24
N LEU A 10 7.62 22.77 -2.62
CA LEU A 10 6.80 21.91 -1.77
C LEU A 10 7.37 20.48 -1.80
N PRO A 11 7.34 19.76 -0.67
CA PRO A 11 7.71 18.36 -0.65
C PRO A 11 6.75 17.55 -1.52
N ASP A 12 7.27 16.48 -2.12
CA ASP A 12 6.44 15.48 -2.78
C ASP A 12 5.53 14.79 -1.76
N PHE A 13 4.33 14.44 -2.19
CA PHE A 13 3.41 13.68 -1.36
C PHE A 13 3.83 12.22 -1.28
N ASP A 14 4.02 11.70 -0.07
CA ASP A 14 4.22 10.27 0.19
C ASP A 14 3.12 9.75 1.12
N ALA A 15 2.25 8.87 0.60
CA ALA A 15 1.18 8.25 1.37
C ALA A 15 1.69 7.52 2.61
N ALA A 16 2.89 6.92 2.55
CA ALA A 16 3.46 6.15 3.65
C ALA A 16 3.66 6.97 4.93
N GLU A 17 3.81 8.30 4.84
CA GLU A 17 3.95 9.19 6.00
C GLU A 17 2.65 9.31 6.83
N TYR A 18 1.50 8.96 6.25
CA TYR A 18 0.18 9.10 6.88
C TYR A 18 -0.44 7.75 7.27
N LEU A 19 0.25 6.64 7.01
CA LEU A 19 -0.22 5.28 7.31
C LEU A 19 0.29 4.81 8.67
N ASP A 20 0.03 5.62 9.70
CA ASP A 20 0.55 5.46 11.06
C ASP A 20 -0.35 4.63 12.00
N SER A 21 -1.53 4.23 11.52
CA SER A 21 -2.50 3.45 12.30
C SER A 21 -3.12 2.33 11.47
N GLU A 22 -3.54 1.27 12.17
CA GLU A 22 -4.27 0.13 11.59
C GLU A 22 -5.53 0.59 10.82
N GLN A 23 -6.21 1.60 11.36
CA GLN A 23 -7.42 2.16 10.77
C GLN A 23 -7.10 2.90 9.46
N ALA A 24 -6.11 3.80 9.45
CA ALA A 24 -5.70 4.52 8.23
C ALA A 24 -5.27 3.55 7.12
N ILE A 25 -4.54 2.49 7.49
CA ILE A 25 -4.13 1.43 6.54
C ILE A 25 -5.34 0.71 5.95
N ALA A 26 -6.31 0.33 6.77
CA ALA A 26 -7.52 -0.35 6.31
C ALA A 26 -8.35 0.55 5.40
N GLU A 27 -8.59 1.80 5.79
CA GLU A 27 -9.35 2.79 5.00
C GLU A 27 -8.67 3.07 3.66
N TYR A 28 -7.34 3.30 3.67
CA TYR A 28 -6.56 3.51 2.45
C TYR A 28 -6.68 2.32 1.49
N LEU A 29 -6.48 1.10 1.99
CA LEU A 29 -6.57 -0.10 1.15
C LEU A 29 -7.99 -0.35 0.62
N THR A 30 -9.02 -0.04 1.41
CA THR A 30 -10.42 -0.14 0.98
C THR A 30 -10.70 0.79 -0.19
N VAL A 31 -10.32 2.07 -0.11
CA VAL A 31 -10.49 3.03 -1.21
C VAL A 31 -9.78 2.55 -2.48
N ILE A 32 -8.55 2.04 -2.35
CA ILE A 32 -7.79 1.53 -3.50
C ILE A 32 -8.45 0.30 -4.14
N LEU A 33 -9.08 -0.57 -3.34
CA LEU A 33 -9.82 -1.72 -3.86
C LEU A 33 -11.09 -1.31 -4.62
N GLU A 34 -11.72 -0.21 -4.23
CA GLU A 34 -12.91 0.35 -4.90
C GLU A 34 -12.58 0.87 -6.31
N ASP A 35 -11.38 1.41 -6.52
CA ASP A 35 -10.90 1.86 -7.84
C ASP A 35 -10.71 0.70 -8.84
N ASN A 36 -10.66 -0.55 -8.35
CA ASN A 36 -10.52 -1.77 -9.15
C ASN A 36 -9.31 -1.77 -10.11
N ASP A 37 -8.21 -1.15 -9.69
CA ASP A 37 -6.94 -1.11 -10.42
C ASP A 37 -5.88 -1.96 -9.71
N ALA A 38 -5.45 -3.03 -10.38
CA ALA A 38 -4.45 -3.96 -9.83
C ALA A 38 -3.06 -3.31 -9.61
N SER A 39 -2.69 -2.33 -10.41
CA SER A 39 -1.43 -1.60 -10.27
C SER A 39 -1.48 -0.66 -9.06
N LEU A 40 -2.61 0.01 -8.82
CA LEU A 40 -2.82 0.82 -7.62
C LEU A 40 -2.83 -0.06 -6.37
N LEU A 41 -3.48 -1.22 -6.41
CA LEU A 41 -3.44 -2.18 -5.30
C LEU A 41 -2.01 -2.60 -4.95
N ALA A 42 -1.20 -2.94 -5.95
CA ALA A 42 0.20 -3.33 -5.73
C ALA A 42 1.02 -2.17 -5.12
N ALA A 43 0.83 -0.95 -5.61
CA ALA A 43 1.51 0.25 -5.11
C ALA A 43 1.10 0.56 -3.66
N ALA A 44 -0.20 0.53 -3.35
CA ALA A 44 -0.72 0.78 -2.01
C ALA A 44 -0.19 -0.21 -0.97
N LEU A 45 -0.14 -1.50 -1.32
CA LEU A 45 0.51 -2.51 -0.46
C LEU A 45 2.00 -2.21 -0.25
N GLY A 46 2.66 -1.66 -1.27
CA GLY A 46 4.03 -1.15 -1.17
C GLY A 46 4.17 0.02 -0.20
N ASP A 47 3.26 1.00 -0.26
CA ASP A 47 3.23 2.16 0.64
C ASP A 47 3.03 1.72 2.10
N ILE A 48 2.05 0.85 2.35
CA ILE A 48 1.78 0.29 3.68
C ILE A 48 3.00 -0.49 4.19
N ALA A 49 3.62 -1.31 3.34
CA ALA A 49 4.82 -2.06 3.72
C ALA A 49 6.02 -1.15 4.02
N ARG A 50 6.15 -0.01 3.34
CA ARG A 50 7.15 1.01 3.65
C ARG A 50 6.86 1.68 5.00
N ALA A 51 5.61 2.07 5.25
CA ALA A 51 5.18 2.70 6.50
C ALA A 51 5.46 1.80 7.73
N ARG A 52 5.21 0.48 7.62
CA ARG A 52 5.49 -0.48 8.70
C ARG A 52 6.94 -0.95 8.79
N GLY A 53 7.70 -0.83 7.70
CA GLY A 53 9.07 -1.31 7.60
C GLY A 53 9.21 -2.60 6.78
N MET A 54 9.85 -2.47 5.62
CA MET A 54 10.00 -3.54 4.63
C MET A 54 10.67 -4.83 5.17
N SER A 55 11.60 -4.70 6.12
CA SER A 55 12.29 -5.85 6.71
C SER A 55 11.35 -6.72 7.55
N GLU A 56 10.44 -6.10 8.30
CA GLU A 56 9.49 -6.83 9.13
C GLU A 56 8.46 -7.53 8.26
N ILE A 57 7.94 -6.84 7.25
CA ILE A 57 6.98 -7.42 6.31
C ILE A 57 7.58 -8.60 5.55
N ALA A 58 8.82 -8.49 5.07
CA ALA A 58 9.54 -9.58 4.43
C ALA A 58 9.58 -10.84 5.32
N LYS A 59 9.94 -10.66 6.59
CA LYS A 59 10.02 -11.74 7.57
C LYS A 59 8.65 -12.39 7.81
N GLN A 60 7.61 -11.59 8.02
CA GLN A 60 6.27 -12.08 8.31
C GLN A 60 5.58 -12.72 7.10
N SER A 61 5.77 -12.17 5.90
CA SER A 61 5.18 -12.70 4.67
C SER A 61 5.93 -13.91 4.10
N GLY A 62 7.14 -14.20 4.62
CA GLY A 62 8.04 -15.23 4.09
C GLY A 62 8.60 -14.88 2.70
N LEU A 63 8.68 -13.59 2.36
CA LEU A 63 9.22 -13.09 1.10
C LEU A 63 10.55 -12.38 1.35
N THR A 64 11.44 -12.34 0.36
CA THR A 64 12.63 -11.49 0.47
C THR A 64 12.26 -10.02 0.27
N ARG A 65 13.04 -9.08 0.82
CA ARG A 65 12.86 -7.64 0.56
C ARG A 65 12.88 -7.31 -0.93
N GLU A 66 13.78 -7.94 -1.68
CA GLU A 66 13.89 -7.79 -3.13
C GLU A 66 12.61 -8.27 -3.84
N ALA A 67 12.05 -9.40 -3.42
CA ALA A 67 10.80 -9.91 -3.95
C ALA A 67 9.64 -8.95 -3.67
N LEU A 68 9.57 -8.36 -2.47
CA LEU A 68 8.58 -7.35 -2.12
C LEU A 68 8.70 -6.10 -3.01
N TYR A 69 9.90 -5.52 -3.15
CA TYR A 69 10.10 -4.36 -4.04
C TYR A 69 9.73 -4.66 -5.49
N LYS A 70 9.99 -5.87 -5.99
CA LYS A 70 9.61 -6.26 -7.34
C LYS A 70 8.11 -6.48 -7.49
N ALA A 71 7.46 -7.02 -6.47
CA ALA A 71 6.04 -7.38 -6.48
C ALA A 71 5.10 -6.18 -6.21
N LEU A 72 5.57 -5.18 -5.46
CA LEU A 72 4.77 -4.05 -4.97
C LEU A 72 5.15 -2.71 -5.62
N ARG A 73 5.97 -2.72 -6.67
CA ARG A 73 6.27 -1.52 -7.45
C ARG A 73 5.06 -1.13 -8.32
N PRO A 74 4.96 0.15 -8.74
CA PRO A 74 3.99 0.56 -9.74
C PRO A 74 4.03 -0.32 -11.00
N ASN A 75 2.86 -0.65 -11.55
CA ASN A 75 2.66 -1.52 -12.72
C ASN A 75 3.15 -2.97 -12.55
N ALA A 76 3.43 -3.42 -11.32
CA ALA A 76 3.65 -4.83 -11.05
C ALA A 76 2.35 -5.64 -11.14
N HIS A 77 2.49 -6.92 -11.43
CA HIS A 77 1.38 -7.86 -11.51
C HIS A 77 1.63 -9.02 -10.54
N PRO A 78 1.60 -8.77 -9.22
CA PRO A 78 1.83 -9.81 -8.22
C PRO A 78 0.75 -10.90 -8.33
N ARG A 79 1.15 -12.16 -8.12
CA ARG A 79 0.15 -13.23 -8.01
C ARG A 79 -0.68 -13.05 -6.74
N PHE A 80 -1.91 -13.53 -6.76
CA PHE A 80 -2.80 -13.45 -5.59
C PHE A 80 -2.19 -14.05 -4.31
N ASP A 81 -1.42 -15.14 -4.40
CA ASP A 81 -0.69 -15.71 -3.25
C ASP A 81 0.27 -14.68 -2.61
N THR A 82 0.97 -13.88 -3.42
CA THR A 82 1.83 -12.80 -2.92
C THR A 82 1.00 -11.72 -2.23
N ILE A 83 -0.10 -11.29 -2.84
CA ILE A 83 -1.02 -10.29 -2.25
C ILE A 83 -1.53 -10.78 -0.90
N SER A 84 -2.06 -12.01 -0.84
CA SER A 84 -2.63 -12.61 0.37
C SER A 84 -1.61 -12.68 1.51
N ARG A 85 -0.37 -13.11 1.23
CA ARG A 85 0.71 -13.16 2.24
C ARG A 85 1.09 -11.78 2.73
N VAL A 86 1.16 -10.79 1.83
CA VAL A 86 1.47 -9.40 2.21
C VAL A 86 0.34 -8.83 3.05
N CYS A 87 -0.93 -9.01 2.67
CA CYS A 87 -2.07 -8.59 3.49
C CYS A 87 -2.00 -9.19 4.90
N ALA A 88 -1.73 -10.49 5.00
CA ALA A 88 -1.59 -11.16 6.30
C ALA A 88 -0.44 -10.57 7.15
N ALA A 89 0.73 -10.31 6.54
CA ALA A 89 1.86 -9.67 7.21
C ALA A 89 1.61 -8.21 7.60
N LEU A 90 0.75 -7.51 6.85
CA LEU A 90 0.33 -6.14 7.17
C LEU A 90 -0.79 -6.11 8.22
N GLY A 91 -1.31 -7.25 8.67
CA GLY A 91 -2.43 -7.32 9.63
C GLY A 91 -3.80 -6.98 9.01
N VAL A 92 -3.92 -6.97 7.68
CA VAL A 92 -5.17 -6.64 6.97
C VAL A 92 -5.78 -7.87 6.30
N ARG A 93 -7.08 -7.80 6.01
CA ARG A 93 -7.81 -8.85 5.30
C ARG A 93 -8.64 -8.26 4.17
N LEU A 94 -8.70 -8.96 3.05
CA LEU A 94 -9.62 -8.63 1.96
C LEU A 94 -11.02 -9.15 2.32
N VAL A 95 -12.04 -8.35 2.06
CA VAL A 95 -13.45 -8.67 2.38
C VAL A 95 -14.27 -8.66 1.09
N ALA A 96 -15.04 -9.72 0.86
CA ALA A 96 -16.01 -9.76 -0.22
C ALA A 96 -17.31 -9.07 0.21
N GLN A 97 -17.85 -8.22 -0.67
CA GLN A 97 -19.12 -7.52 -0.48
C GLN A 97 -20.04 -7.81 -1.68
N ALA A 98 -21.35 -7.83 -1.45
CA ALA A 98 -22.31 -7.95 -2.54
C ALA A 98 -22.37 -6.63 -3.33
N VAL A 99 -22.03 -6.67 -4.62
CA VAL A 99 -22.04 -5.49 -5.51
C VAL A 99 -23.30 -5.45 -6.39
N HIS A 100 -24.00 -6.57 -6.50
CA HIS A 100 -25.26 -6.68 -7.21
C HIS A 100 -26.32 -7.22 -6.24
N VAL A 101 -27.35 -6.40 -5.99
CA VAL A 101 -28.55 -6.74 -5.19
C VAL A 101 -29.77 -6.46 -6.06
#